data_AF-A0A7G8XCV6-F1
#
_entry.id   AF-A0A7G8XCV6-F1
#
_cell.length_a   1.000
_cell.length_b   1.000
_cell.length_c   1.000
_cell.angle_alpha   90.00
_cell.angle_beta   90.00
_cell.angle_gamma   90.00
#
_symmetry.space_group_name_H-M   'P 1'
#
loop_
_entity.id
_entity.type
_entity.pdbx_description
1 polymer ?
#
loop_
_entity_poly.entity_id
_entity_poly.type
_entity_poly.pdbx_seq_one_letter_code
_entity_poly.pdbx_strand_id
1 'polypeptide(L)'
;MDKPRTAQVFGNRPIDYADELIENLPQEKKRSVALFVLSQILGLAGWFSITYGIIFGLLSLFTEVDSTVSLGNLLTLLVVTMGLTFFGIIIIFKMIRATLFKPKKKKRNAYWQGGVFGVVTFGVIFSTIWLVPDFGSDISLEWWVYALSGLLFFTASKAISRSTRD
;
A
#
# COMPACT_ATOMS: atom_id res chain seq x y z
N MET A 1 8.96 -32.99 -27.14
CA MET A 1 8.15 -31.87 -26.60
C MET A 1 7.99 -32.10 -25.11
N ASP A 2 8.74 -31.37 -24.30
CA ASP A 2 8.76 -31.51 -22.84
C ASP A 2 7.45 -30.93 -22.25
N LYS A 3 6.58 -31.79 -21.70
CA LYS A 3 5.36 -31.37 -21.02
C LYS A 3 5.78 -30.71 -19.69
N PRO A 4 5.31 -29.49 -19.37
CA PRO A 4 5.66 -28.86 -18.10
C PRO A 4 5.21 -29.76 -16.94
N ARG A 5 6.13 -30.03 -16.00
CA ARG A 5 5.97 -30.93 -14.83
C ARG A 5 4.68 -30.71 -14.02
N THR A 6 4.09 -29.53 -14.09
CA THR A 6 2.83 -29.18 -13.43
C THR A 6 1.62 -29.98 -13.94
N ALA A 7 1.57 -30.34 -15.22
CA ALA A 7 0.46 -31.12 -15.77
C ALA A 7 0.47 -32.60 -15.34
N GLN A 8 1.62 -33.12 -14.92
CA GLN A 8 1.76 -34.49 -14.42
C GLN A 8 1.41 -34.59 -12.92
N VAL A 9 1.49 -33.49 -12.16
CA VAL A 9 1.22 -33.46 -10.72
C VAL A 9 -0.19 -32.97 -10.39
N PHE A 10 -0.75 -32.02 -11.16
CA PHE A 10 -2.05 -31.39 -10.89
C PHE A 10 -3.15 -31.75 -11.91
N GLY A 11 -2.87 -32.65 -12.86
CA GLY A 11 -3.83 -33.07 -13.88
C GLY A 11 -4.31 -31.94 -14.81
N ASN A 12 -5.48 -32.13 -15.44
CA ASN A 12 -6.09 -31.19 -16.38
C ASN A 12 -6.87 -30.03 -15.71
N ARG A 13 -6.97 -30.01 -14.38
CA ARG A 13 -7.83 -29.07 -13.62
C ARG A 13 -7.11 -28.44 -12.41
N PRO A 14 -6.09 -27.61 -12.65
CA PRO A 14 -5.31 -26.98 -11.58
C PRO A 14 -6.07 -25.90 -10.79
N ILE A 15 -7.20 -25.42 -11.31
CA ILE A 15 -8.06 -24.44 -10.62
C ILE A 15 -8.88 -25.16 -9.54
N ASP A 16 -9.56 -26.25 -9.92
CA ASP A 16 -10.38 -27.08 -9.01
C ASP A 16 -9.54 -27.57 -7.82
N TYR A 17 -8.31 -28.04 -8.06
CA TYR A 17 -7.38 -28.46 -7.00
C TYR A 17 -7.00 -27.31 -6.05
N ALA A 18 -6.82 -26.09 -6.57
CA ALA A 18 -6.48 -24.94 -5.74
C ALA A 18 -7.67 -24.47 -4.89
N ASP A 19 -8.89 -24.53 -5.45
CA ASP A 19 -10.12 -24.18 -4.73
C ASP A 19 -10.40 -25.19 -3.60
N GLU A 20 -10.22 -26.50 -3.84
CA GLU A 20 -10.28 -27.54 -2.80
C GLU A 20 -9.24 -27.29 -1.70
N LEU A 21 -8.02 -26.90 -2.06
CA LEU A 21 -6.97 -26.60 -1.07
C LEU A 21 -7.35 -25.40 -0.21
N ILE A 22 -7.92 -24.35 -0.81
CA ILE A 22 -8.37 -23.14 -0.10
C ILE A 22 -9.54 -23.46 0.84
N GLU A 23 -10.47 -24.31 0.42
CA GLU A 23 -11.62 -24.71 1.24
C GLU A 23 -11.20 -25.49 2.49
N ASN A 24 -10.09 -26.22 2.41
CA ASN A 24 -9.51 -26.95 3.53
C ASN A 24 -8.54 -26.12 4.40
N LEU A 25 -8.27 -24.85 4.05
CA LEU A 25 -7.41 -24.01 4.88
C LEU A 25 -8.14 -23.61 6.18
N PRO A 26 -7.50 -23.74 7.35
CA PRO A 26 -8.08 -23.27 8.60
C PRO A 26 -8.34 -21.77 8.50
N GLN A 27 -9.54 -21.34 8.89
CA GLN A 27 -9.91 -19.93 8.85
C GLN A 27 -8.97 -19.12 9.74
N GLU A 28 -8.41 -18.03 9.19
CA GLU A 28 -7.58 -17.13 9.98
C GLU A 28 -8.40 -16.49 11.11
N LYS A 29 -7.76 -16.38 12.28
CA LYS A 29 -8.37 -15.69 13.43
C LYS A 29 -8.60 -14.23 13.04
N LYS A 30 -9.84 -13.74 13.19
CA LYS A 30 -10.21 -12.33 12.91
C LYS A 30 -9.29 -11.31 13.59
N ARG A 31 -8.74 -11.66 14.77
CA ARG A 31 -7.74 -10.86 15.48
C ARG A 31 -6.43 -10.71 14.71
N SER A 32 -5.95 -11.76 14.05
CA SER A 32 -4.75 -11.73 13.21
C SER A 32 -4.93 -10.77 12.05
N VAL A 33 -6.07 -10.87 11.35
CA VAL A 33 -6.43 -9.97 10.25
C VAL A 33 -6.53 -8.52 10.72
N ALA A 34 -7.15 -8.27 11.88
CA ALA A 34 -7.25 -6.93 12.45
C ALA A 34 -5.87 -6.34 12.81
N LEU A 35 -4.98 -7.13 13.42
CA LEU A 35 -3.61 -6.71 13.74
C LEU A 35 -2.79 -6.45 12.47
N PHE A 36 -2.98 -7.27 11.44
CA PHE A 36 -2.37 -7.07 10.12
C PHE A 36 -2.81 -5.74 9.51
N VAL A 37 -4.13 -5.47 9.44
CA VAL A 37 -4.66 -4.21 8.91
C VAL A 37 -4.15 -3.01 9.71
N LEU A 38 -4.16 -3.09 11.05
CA LEU A 38 -3.61 -2.05 11.92
C LEU A 38 -2.12 -1.80 11.66
N SER A 39 -1.34 -2.86 11.47
CA SER A 39 0.09 -2.74 11.13
C SER A 39 0.29 -2.00 9.80
N GLN A 40 -0.57 -2.24 8.80
CA GLN A 40 -0.51 -1.53 7.52
C GLN A 40 -0.88 -0.06 7.67
N ILE A 41 -1.93 0.25 8.43
CA ILE A 41 -2.35 1.63 8.73
C ILE A 41 -1.20 2.41 9.39
N LEU A 42 -0.62 1.86 10.46
CA LEU A 42 0.50 2.49 11.17
C LEU A 42 1.76 2.57 10.30
N GLY A 43 2.00 1.56 9.46
CA GLY A 43 3.15 1.53 8.56
C GLY A 43 3.05 2.61 7.49
N LEU A 44 1.87 2.79 6.90
CA LEU A 44 1.59 3.83 5.92
C LEU A 44 1.64 5.23 6.54
N ALA A 45 1.04 5.42 7.72
CA ALA A 45 1.10 6.69 8.45
C ALA A 45 2.56 7.04 8.82
N GLY A 46 3.33 6.05 9.28
CA GLY A 46 4.74 6.22 9.59
C GLY A 46 5.57 6.59 8.37
N TRP A 47 5.40 5.84 7.27
CA TRP A 47 6.08 6.12 6.01
C TRP A 47 5.73 7.50 5.47
N PHE A 48 4.43 7.85 5.42
CA PHE A 48 3.95 9.16 4.99
C PHE A 48 4.60 10.28 5.81
N SER A 49 4.57 10.19 7.15
CA SER A 49 5.13 11.20 8.03
C SER A 49 6.66 11.34 7.90
N ILE A 50 7.39 10.23 7.74
CA ILE A 50 8.84 10.26 7.45
C ILE A 50 9.10 10.95 6.11
N THR A 51 8.42 10.53 5.04
CA THR A 51 8.64 11.11 3.72
C THR A 51 8.30 12.59 3.69
N TYR A 52 7.20 12.99 4.33
CA TYR A 52 6.80 14.38 4.46
C TYR A 52 7.84 15.20 5.22
N GLY A 53 8.29 14.73 6.38
CA GLY A 53 9.32 15.39 7.19
C GLY A 53 10.67 15.51 6.48
N ILE A 54 11.10 14.48 5.75
CA ILE A 54 12.35 14.52 4.96
C ILE A 54 12.23 15.50 3.79
N ILE A 55 11.13 15.45 3.03
CA ILE A 55 10.92 16.36 1.90
C ILE A 55 10.89 17.81 2.38
N PHE A 56 10.13 18.09 3.44
CA PHE A 56 10.03 19.43 4.03
C PHE A 56 11.38 19.89 4.59
N GLY A 57 12.09 19.03 5.33
CA GLY A 57 13.41 19.32 5.84
C GLY A 57 14.41 19.62 4.71
N LEU A 58 14.41 18.84 3.63
CA LEU A 58 15.26 19.11 2.47
C LEU A 58 14.89 20.44 1.80
N LEU A 59 13.60 20.73 1.59
CA LEU A 59 13.16 21.98 0.97
C LEU A 59 13.53 23.21 1.80
N SER A 60 13.48 23.11 3.14
CA SER A 60 13.89 24.19 4.05
C SER A 60 15.37 24.58 3.94
N LEU A 61 16.22 23.72 3.38
CA LEU A 61 17.63 24.06 3.10
C LEU A 61 17.81 24.92 1.84
N PHE A 62 16.83 24.93 0.94
CA PHE A 62 16.89 25.63 -0.34
C PHE A 62 15.95 26.85 -0.41
N THR A 63 14.91 26.92 0.43
CA THR A 63 13.94 28.02 0.46
C THR A 63 13.35 28.18 1.86
N GLU A 64 12.89 29.39 2.22
CA GLU A 64 12.09 29.59 3.42
C GLU A 64 10.72 28.96 3.19
N VAL A 65 10.57 27.71 3.65
CA VAL A 65 9.30 27.01 3.62
C VAL A 65 8.53 27.38 4.86
N ASP A 66 7.35 27.97 4.68
CA ASP A 66 6.45 28.25 5.78
C ASP A 66 6.10 26.93 6.49
N SER A 67 6.42 26.83 7.79
CA SER A 67 6.20 25.61 8.60
C SER A 67 4.72 25.34 8.90
N THR A 68 3.88 26.22 8.40
CA THR A 68 2.44 26.22 8.54
C THR A 68 1.83 25.20 7.57
N VAL A 69 1.36 24.07 8.12
CA VAL A 69 0.69 23.04 7.34
C VAL A 69 -0.74 22.88 7.83
N SER A 70 -1.68 22.87 6.90
CA SER A 70 -3.09 22.67 7.22
C SER A 70 -3.36 21.20 7.58
N LEU A 71 -3.88 20.96 8.78
CA LEU A 71 -4.17 19.60 9.26
C LEU A 71 -5.15 18.84 8.36
N GLY A 72 -6.14 19.54 7.80
CA GLY A 72 -7.13 18.89 6.92
C GLY A 72 -6.51 18.44 5.61
N ASN A 73 -5.53 19.18 5.07
CA ASN A 73 -4.80 18.77 3.87
C ASN A 73 -3.94 17.51 4.14
N LEU A 74 -3.20 17.49 5.25
CA LEU A 74 -2.43 16.31 5.67
C LEU A 74 -3.30 15.06 5.85
N LEU A 75 -4.43 15.21 6.56
CA LEU A 75 -5.38 14.11 6.78
C LEU A 75 -5.99 13.63 5.46
N THR A 76 -6.34 14.55 4.56
CA THR A 76 -6.88 14.21 3.24
C THR A 76 -5.89 13.40 2.43
N LEU A 77 -4.63 13.84 2.36
CA LEU A 77 -3.57 13.10 1.66
C LEU A 77 -3.35 11.71 2.26
N LEU A 78 -3.36 11.60 3.58
CA LEU A 78 -3.22 10.32 4.27
C LEU A 78 -4.37 9.37 3.92
N VAL A 79 -5.63 9.85 4.01
CA VAL A 79 -6.83 9.05 3.70
C VAL A 79 -6.85 8.63 2.23
N VAL A 80 -6.55 9.54 1.30
CA VAL A 80 -6.48 9.23 -0.13
C VAL A 80 -5.40 8.18 -0.39
N THR A 81 -4.22 8.33 0.19
CA THR A 81 -3.11 7.37 0.04
C THR A 81 -3.47 5.98 0.58
N MET A 82 -4.14 5.93 1.74
CA MET A 82 -4.62 4.68 2.32
C MET A 82 -5.68 4.00 1.43
N GLY A 83 -6.66 4.77 0.94
CA GLY A 83 -7.69 4.27 0.05
C GLY A 83 -7.10 3.70 -1.24
N LEU A 84 -6.18 4.43 -1.87
CA LEU A 84 -5.47 4.01 -3.07
C LEU A 84 -4.64 2.74 -2.84
N THR A 85 -3.97 2.64 -1.69
CA THR A 85 -3.22 1.43 -1.32
C THR A 85 -4.14 0.22 -1.17
N PHE A 86 -5.29 0.40 -0.51
CA PHE A 86 -6.30 -0.65 -0.37
C PHE A 86 -6.83 -1.13 -1.73
N PHE A 87 -7.19 -0.20 -2.63
CA PHE A 87 -7.59 -0.54 -3.99
C PHE A 87 -6.47 -1.22 -4.78
N GLY A 88 -5.22 -0.77 -4.60
CA GLY A 88 -4.04 -1.38 -5.20
C GLY A 88 -3.88 -2.84 -4.80
N ILE A 89 -4.03 -3.16 -3.52
CA ILE A 89 -3.99 -4.55 -3.03
C ILE A 89 -5.05 -5.40 -3.74
N ILE A 90 -6.31 -4.95 -3.78
CA ILE A 90 -7.41 -5.68 -4.44
C ILE A 90 -7.08 -5.94 -5.91
N ILE A 91 -6.60 -4.91 -6.62
CA ILE A 91 -6.27 -5.01 -8.05
C ILE A 91 -5.11 -5.97 -8.26
N ILE A 92 -4.06 -5.91 -7.44
CA ILE A 92 -2.92 -6.83 -7.52
C ILE A 92 -3.39 -8.28 -7.32
N PHE A 93 -4.18 -8.56 -6.28
CA PHE A 93 -4.73 -9.91 -6.06
C PHE A 93 -5.59 -10.38 -7.24
N LYS A 94 -6.43 -9.50 -7.79
CA LYS A 94 -7.25 -9.79 -8.98
C LYS A 94 -6.38 -10.09 -10.20
N MET A 95 -5.29 -9.34 -10.40
CA MET A 95 -4.34 -9.54 -11.49
C MET A 95 -3.56 -10.85 -11.34
N ILE A 96 -3.11 -11.17 -10.12
CA ILE A 96 -2.44 -12.44 -9.80
C ILE A 96 -3.38 -13.60 -10.15
N ARG A 97 -4.62 -13.60 -9.65
CA ARG A 97 -5.61 -14.65 -9.95
C ARG A 97 -5.89 -14.76 -11.45
N ALA A 98 -5.97 -13.63 -12.15
CA ALA A 98 -6.24 -13.59 -13.58
C ALA A 98 -5.07 -14.07 -14.46
N THR A 99 -3.83 -14.04 -13.95
CA THR A 99 -2.62 -14.37 -14.71
C THR A 99 -1.95 -15.68 -14.32
N LEU A 100 -2.26 -16.24 -13.13
CA LEU A 100 -1.63 -17.45 -12.61
C LEU A 100 -1.74 -18.65 -13.57
N PHE A 101 -2.91 -18.81 -14.19
CA PHE A 101 -3.25 -19.97 -15.02
C PHE A 101 -3.27 -19.67 -16.54
N LYS A 102 -2.77 -18.51 -16.97
CA LYS A 102 -2.88 -18.07 -18.39
C LYS A 102 -1.51 -18.01 -19.09
N PRO A 103 -1.45 -18.26 -20.42
CA PRO A 103 -0.20 -18.34 -21.17
C PRO A 103 0.59 -17.01 -21.15
N LYS A 104 1.93 -17.10 -21.34
CA LYS A 104 2.90 -15.98 -21.23
C LYS A 104 2.46 -14.66 -21.90
N LYS A 105 1.75 -14.68 -23.03
CA LYS A 105 1.25 -13.46 -23.71
C LYS A 105 0.26 -12.63 -22.84
N LYS A 106 -0.53 -13.26 -21.96
CA LYS A 106 -1.42 -12.56 -21.03
C LYS A 106 -0.69 -11.95 -19.82
N LYS A 107 0.53 -12.41 -19.50
CA LYS A 107 1.34 -11.85 -18.42
C LYS A 107 1.85 -10.44 -18.75
N ARG A 108 2.27 -10.19 -20.00
CA ARG A 108 2.69 -8.85 -20.46
C ARG A 108 1.58 -7.80 -20.32
N ASN A 109 0.33 -8.20 -20.59
CA ASN A 109 -0.82 -7.31 -20.46
C ASN A 109 -1.08 -6.93 -19.00
N ALA A 110 -0.83 -7.84 -18.05
CA ALA A 110 -0.92 -7.53 -16.63
C ALA A 110 0.17 -6.56 -16.18
N TYR A 111 1.42 -6.71 -16.63
CA TYR A 111 2.46 -5.72 -16.31
C TYR A 111 2.10 -4.30 -16.79
N TRP A 112 1.54 -4.19 -18.00
CA TRP A 112 1.05 -2.90 -18.51
C TRP A 112 -0.10 -2.34 -17.66
N GLN A 113 -1.08 -3.18 -17.30
CA GLN A 113 -2.18 -2.77 -16.42
C GLN A 113 -1.69 -2.31 -15.04
N GLY A 114 -0.67 -2.97 -14.48
CA GLY A 114 -0.04 -2.56 -13.23
C GLY A 114 0.70 -1.23 -13.36
N GLY A 115 1.41 -1.02 -14.48
CA GLY A 115 2.08 0.25 -14.78
C GLY A 115 1.10 1.42 -14.93
N VAL A 116 0.03 1.23 -15.71
CA VAL A 116 -1.04 2.23 -15.88
C VAL A 116 -1.69 2.53 -14.53
N PHE A 117 -1.98 1.51 -13.72
CA PHE A 117 -2.53 1.71 -12.39
C PHE A 117 -1.59 2.55 -11.51
N GLY A 118 -0.29 2.28 -11.53
CA GLY A 118 0.70 3.09 -10.80
C GLY A 118 0.69 4.56 -11.22
N VAL A 119 0.69 4.84 -12.52
CA VAL A 119 0.62 6.21 -13.06
C VAL A 119 -0.68 6.90 -12.66
N VAL A 120 -1.83 6.22 -12.78
CA VAL A 120 -3.13 6.76 -12.37
C VAL A 120 -3.13 7.08 -10.88
N THR A 121 -2.63 6.16 -10.05
CA THR A 121 -2.57 6.32 -8.59
C THR A 121 -1.74 7.55 -8.21
N PHE A 122 -0.56 7.69 -8.82
CA PHE A 122 0.30 8.86 -8.60
C PHE A 122 -0.37 10.16 -9.06
N GLY A 123 -1.04 10.12 -10.21
CA GLY A 123 -1.82 11.25 -10.73
C GLY A 123 -2.95 11.68 -9.79
N VAL A 124 -3.65 10.73 -9.15
CA VAL A 124 -4.69 11.05 -8.15
C VAL A 124 -4.10 11.74 -6.92
N ILE A 125 -2.98 11.24 -6.39
CA ILE A 125 -2.31 11.86 -5.23
C ILE A 125 -1.89 13.28 -5.58
N PHE A 126 -1.26 13.50 -6.73
CA PHE A 126 -0.81 14.83 -7.16
C PHE A 126 -1.98 15.78 -7.41
N SER A 127 -3.06 15.29 -8.03
CA SER A 127 -4.29 16.07 -8.25
C SER A 127 -4.94 16.46 -6.93
N THR A 128 -4.81 15.64 -5.89
CA THR A 128 -5.35 15.95 -4.55
C THR A 128 -4.63 17.16 -3.95
N ILE A 129 -3.29 17.22 -4.07
CA ILE A 129 -2.49 18.35 -3.59
C ILE A 129 -2.90 19.66 -4.28
N TRP A 130 -3.24 19.61 -5.57
CA TRP A 130 -3.55 20.81 -6.35
C TRP A 130 -5.03 21.25 -6.28
N LEU A 131 -5.97 20.31 -6.14
CA LEU A 131 -7.42 20.59 -6.16
C LEU A 131 -8.01 20.81 -4.77
N VAL A 132 -7.41 20.24 -3.73
CA VAL A 132 -7.94 20.37 -2.37
C VAL A 132 -7.44 21.70 -1.80
N PRO A 133 -8.34 22.67 -1.55
CA PRO A 133 -7.95 23.91 -0.90
C PRO A 133 -7.48 23.63 0.52
N ASP A 134 -6.63 24.48 1.08
CA ASP A 134 -6.22 24.33 2.48
C ASP A 134 -7.44 24.54 3.40
N PHE A 135 -7.66 23.58 4.30
CA PHE A 135 -8.75 23.62 5.25
C PHE A 135 -8.36 22.90 6.55
N GLY A 136 -8.90 23.40 7.67
CA GLY A 136 -8.59 22.91 9.00
C GLY A 136 -7.69 23.88 9.77
N SER A 137 -7.35 23.52 11.01
CA SER A 137 -6.42 24.32 11.80
C SER A 137 -5.01 24.17 11.23
N ASP A 138 -4.36 25.31 11.09
CA ASP A 138 -2.96 25.36 10.69
C ASP A 138 -2.10 25.03 11.91
N ILE A 139 -1.18 24.10 11.71
CA ILE A 139 -0.17 23.75 12.70
C ILE A 139 1.20 24.10 12.15
N SER A 140 1.95 24.85 12.94
CA SER A 140 3.36 25.12 12.70
C SER A 140 4.18 24.08 13.46
N LEU A 141 4.55 22.99 12.77
CA LEU A 141 5.44 21.98 13.33
C LEU A 141 6.75 21.95 12.55
N GLU A 142 7.85 21.82 13.26
CA GLU A 142 9.15 21.63 12.63
C GLU A 142 9.25 20.25 11.96
N TRP A 143 10.02 20.18 10.88
CA TRP A 143 10.17 18.99 10.04
C TRP A 143 10.58 17.73 10.81
N TRP A 144 11.40 17.89 11.86
CA TRP A 144 11.88 16.78 12.68
C TRP A 144 10.75 16.14 13.51
N VAL A 145 9.69 16.89 13.83
CA VAL A 145 8.51 16.35 14.55
C VAL A 145 7.79 15.33 13.68
N TYR A 146 7.62 15.62 12.38
CA TYR A 146 7.04 14.70 11.42
C TYR A 146 7.93 13.46 11.21
N ALA A 147 9.25 13.65 11.12
CA ALA A 147 10.18 12.54 10.97
C ALA A 147 10.18 11.60 12.20
N LEU A 148 10.23 12.16 13.42
CA LEU A 148 10.22 11.38 14.66
C LEU A 148 8.90 10.66 14.89
N SER A 149 7.76 11.35 14.74
CA SER A 149 6.43 10.73 14.85
C SER A 149 6.27 9.61 13.82
N GLY A 150 6.75 9.82 12.59
CA GLY A 150 6.76 8.81 11.55
C GLY A 150 7.60 7.58 11.91
N LEU A 151 8.78 7.80 12.50
CA LEU A 151 9.64 6.72 13.00
C LEU A 151 8.96 5.91 14.11
N LEU A 152 8.26 6.57 15.03
CA LEU A 152 7.49 5.93 16.09
C LEU A 152 6.37 5.06 15.51
N PHE A 153 5.58 5.59 14.56
CA PHE A 153 4.52 4.80 13.92
C PHE A 153 5.08 3.63 13.11
N PHE A 154 6.18 3.82 12.41
CA PHE A 154 6.82 2.77 11.62
C PHE A 154 7.39 1.64 12.50
N THR A 155 8.04 1.99 13.61
CA THR A 155 8.57 1.00 14.56
C THR A 155 7.45 0.24 15.27
N ALA A 156 6.37 0.92 15.67
CA ALA A 156 5.17 0.31 16.24
C ALA A 156 4.49 -0.65 15.24
N SER A 157 4.34 -0.23 13.98
CA SER A 157 3.86 -1.07 12.88
C SER A 157 4.70 -2.36 12.76
N LYS A 158 6.03 -2.23 12.76
CA LYS A 158 6.94 -3.37 12.66
C LYS A 158 6.81 -4.31 13.86
N ALA A 159 6.66 -3.78 15.08
CA ALA A 159 6.44 -4.58 16.27
C ALA A 159 5.12 -5.38 16.22
N ILE A 160 4.02 -4.73 15.82
CA ILE A 160 2.70 -5.39 15.67
C ILE A 160 2.73 -6.45 14.57
N SER A 161 3.37 -6.14 13.44
CA SER A 161 3.47 -7.08 12.32
C SER A 161 4.29 -8.33 12.67
N ARG A 162 5.31 -8.21 13.53
CA ARG A 162 6.07 -9.37 14.03
C ARG A 162 5.18 -10.29 14.86
N SER A 163 4.39 -9.74 15.78
CA SER A 163 3.46 -10.49 16.62
C SER A 163 2.33 -11.19 15.82
N THR A 164 2.14 -10.84 14.55
CA THR A 164 1.12 -11.46 13.68
C THR A 164 1.70 -12.61 12.84
N ARG A 165 3.04 -12.77 12.83
CA ARG A 165 3.74 -13.84 12.08
C ARG A 165 4.02 -15.09 12.92
N ASP A 166 3.89 -14.99 14.24
CA ASP A 166 3.99 -16.09 15.21
C ASP A 166 2.59 -16.63 15.55
#